data_AF-A0A382L766-F1
#
_entry.id   AF-A0A382L766-F1
#
_cell.length_a   1.000
_cell.length_b   1.000
_cell.length_c   1.000
_cell.angle_alpha   90.00
_cell.angle_beta   90.00
_cell.angle_gamma   90.00
#
_symmetry.space_group_name_H-M   'P 1'
#
loop_
_entity.id
_entity.type
_entity.pdbx_description
1 polymer ?
#
loop_
_entity_poly.entity_id
_entity_poly.type
_entity_poly.pdbx_seq_one_letter_code
_entity_poly.pdbx_strand_id
1 'polypeptide(L)' 'MVYLTKKTTRGQHYYYLVKSFKYDGRVEKVQRYLGSEEPAESELEQLKQKHTIELELAAIERMALMSSET' A
#
# COMPACT_ATOMS: atom_id res chain seq x y z
N MET A 1 -6.37 5.40 -5.04
CA MET A 1 -6.48 5.92 -3.66
C MET A 1 -5.58 5.09 -2.75
N VAL A 2 -4.88 5.71 -1.80
CA VAL A 2 -4.12 5.02 -0.75
C VAL A 2 -4.99 4.87 0.49
N TYR A 3 -5.03 3.68 1.08
CA TYR A 3 -5.87 3.39 2.25
C TYR A 3 -5.12 2.55 3.30
N LEU A 4 -5.56 2.64 4.55
CA LEU A 4 -5.01 1.86 5.65
C LEU A 4 -5.60 0.44 5.64
N THR A 5 -4.77 -0.56 5.89
CA THR A 5 -5.19 -1.95 6.13
C THR A 5 -4.54 -2.48 7.40
N LYS A 6 -5.34 -3.15 8.23
CA LYS A 6 -4.88 -3.90 9.40
C LYS A 6 -4.76 -5.38 9.05
N LYS A 7 -3.64 -6.00 9.42
CA LYS A 7 -3.46 -7.47 9.42
C LYS A 7 -3.21 -7.94 10.83
N THR A 8 -3.80 -9.07 11.20
CA THR A 8 -3.57 -9.69 12.50
C THR A 8 -2.91 -11.04 12.31
N THR A 9 -1.71 -11.21 12.86
CA THR A 9 -0.93 -12.45 12.76
C THR A 9 -0.49 -12.86 14.16
N ARG A 10 -0.85 -14.08 14.60
CA ARG A 10 -0.48 -14.62 15.92
C ARG A 10 -0.76 -13.68 17.09
N GLY A 11 -1.91 -12.98 17.05
CA GLY A 11 -2.32 -12.02 18.08
C GLY A 11 -1.65 -10.65 18.00
N GLN A 12 -0.73 -10.43 17.07
CA GLN A 12 -0.11 -9.12 16.82
C GLN A 12 -0.81 -8.40 15.66
N HIS A 13 -0.93 -7.08 15.79
CA HIS A 13 -1.48 -6.22 14.73
C HIS A 13 -0.35 -5.62 13.90
N TYR A 14 -0.62 -5.45 12.61
CA TYR A 14 0.29 -4.86 11.64
C TYR A 14 -0.49 -3.95 10.72
N TYR A 15 -0.06 -2.71 10.60
CA TYR A 15 -0.72 -1.67 9.82
C TYR A 15 0.06 -1.39 8.54
N TYR A 16 -0.68 -1.23 7.45
CA TYR A 16 -0.12 -0.99 6.12
C TYR A 16 -0.86 0.13 5.40
N LEU A 17 -0.13 0.96 4.67
CA LEU A 17 -0.71 1.76 3.59
C LEU A 17 -0.73 0.93 2.32
N VAL A 18 -1.86 0.89 1.64
CA VAL A 18 -2.07 0.07 0.44
C VAL A 18 -2.54 0.97 -0.70
N LYS A 19 -1.95 0.76 -1.88
CA LYS A 19 -2.46 1.28 -3.15
C LYS A 19 -2.78 0.10 -4.07
N SER A 20 -4.05 -0.05 -4.41
CA SER A 20 -4.51 -1.01 -5.40
C SER A 20 -4.54 -0.38 -6.80
N PHE A 21 -4.26 -1.18 -7.81
CA PHE A 21 -4.36 -0.79 -9.22
C PHE A 21 -4.86 -1.98 -10.05
N LYS A 22 -5.43 -1.69 -11.23
CA LYS A 22 -5.87 -2.73 -12.16
C LYS A 22 -4.81 -2.91 -13.24
N TYR A 23 -4.47 -4.15 -13.52
CA TYR A 23 -3.55 -4.52 -14.60
C TYR A 23 -4.05 -5.82 -15.24
N ASP A 24 -4.21 -5.81 -16.56
CA ASP A 24 -4.68 -6.97 -17.35
C ASP A 24 -5.90 -7.70 -16.74
N GLY A 25 -6.93 -6.94 -16.37
CA GLY A 25 -8.16 -7.47 -15.76
C GLY A 25 -8.03 -7.94 -14.30
N ARG A 26 -6.82 -7.97 -13.73
CA ARG A 26 -6.54 -8.33 -12.34
C ARG A 26 -6.37 -7.11 -11.45
N VAL A 27 -6.70 -7.25 -10.17
CA VAL A 27 -6.45 -6.21 -9.15
C VAL A 27 -5.16 -6.57 -8.43
N GLU A 28 -4.16 -5.73 -8.62
CA GLU A 28 -2.87 -5.81 -7.96
C GLU A 28 -2.76 -4.74 -6.87
N LYS A 29 -1.76 -4.90 -5.99
CA LYS A 29 -1.54 -3.94 -4.91
C LYS A 29 -0.07 -3.81 -4.56
N VAL A 30 0.30 -2.59 -4.20
CA VAL A 30 1.53 -2.29 -3.46
C VAL A 30 1.17 -1.88 -2.04
N GLN A 31 2.01 -2.25 -1.09
CA GLN A 31 1.78 -2.02 0.33
C GLN A 31 3.07 -1.54 1.02
N ARG A 32 2.93 -0.60 1.95
CA ARG A 32 4.00 -0.10 2.82
C ARG A 32 3.65 -0.40 4.28
N TYR A 33 4.56 -1.03 5.00
CA TYR A 33 4.40 -1.30 6.41
C TYR A 33 4.57 -0.02 7.24
N LEU A 34 3.65 0.20 8.19
CA LEU A 34 3.66 1.37 9.08
C LEU A 34 4.10 1.02 10.50
N GLY A 35 3.95 -0.23 10.93
CA GLY A 35 4.21 -0.62 12.31
C GLY A 35 3.10 -1.52 12.88
N SER A 36 3.24 -1.82 14.16
CA SER A 36 2.26 -2.63 14.92
C SER A 36 1.22 -1.81 15.67
N GLU A 37 1.40 -0.49 15.72
CA GLU A 37 0.50 0.46 16.38
C GLU A 37 -0.44 1.09 15.36
N GLU A 38 -1.68 1.33 15.78
CA GLU A 38 -2.68 1.99 14.94
C GLU A 38 -2.35 3.49 14.88
N PRO A 39 -2.10 4.04 13.68
CA PRO A 39 -1.85 5.47 13.56
C PRO A 39 -3.11 6.25 13.91
N ALA A 40 -2.94 7.38 14.60
CA ALA A 40 -4.04 8.31 14.82
C ALA A 40 -4.55 8.87 13.48
N GLU A 41 -5.81 9.33 13.40
CA GLU A 41 -6.39 9.81 12.14
C GLU A 41 -5.58 10.97 11.51
N SER A 42 -5.13 11.92 12.34
CA SER A 42 -4.29 13.04 11.89
C SER A 42 -2.91 12.60 11.39
N GLU A 43 -2.33 11.59 12.03
CA GLU A 43 -1.06 10.99 11.62
C GLU A 43 -1.24 10.17 10.34
N LEU A 44 -2.35 9.45 10.22
CA LEU A 44 -2.69 8.64 9.06
C LEU A 44 -2.79 9.49 7.80
N GLU A 45 -3.42 10.67 7.88
CA GLU A 45 -3.48 11.59 6.73
C GLU A 45 -2.09 12.10 6.33
N GLN A 46 -1.23 12.44 7.29
CA GLN A 46 0.16 12.82 7.01
C GLN A 46 0.95 11.67 6.39
N LEU A 47 0.80 10.44 6.91
CA LEU A 47 1.43 9.24 6.40
C LEU A 47 0.96 8.94 4.97
N LYS A 48 -0.34 9.07 4.69
CA LYS A 48 -0.89 8.94 3.33
C LYS A 48 -0.23 9.96 2.40
N GLN A 49 -0.23 11.24 2.74
CA GLN A 49 0.36 12.28 1.89
C GLN A 49 1.85 12.03 1.64
N LYS A 50 2.61 11.73 2.70
CA LYS A 50 4.04 11.43 2.66
C LYS A 50 4.37 10.25 1.75
N HIS A 51 3.59 9.18 1.84
CA HIS A 51 3.88 7.91 1.14
C HIS A 51 3.08 7.71 -0.14
N THR A 52 2.22 8.66 -0.52
CA THR A 52 1.40 8.54 -1.73
C THR A 52 2.31 8.41 -2.94
N ILE A 53 3.23 9.35 -3.15
CA ILE A 53 4.11 9.39 -4.33
C ILE A 53 4.92 8.09 -4.44
N GLU A 54 5.50 7.62 -3.35
CA GLU A 54 6.27 6.36 -3.34
C GLU A 54 5.40 5.14 -3.70
N LEU A 55 4.17 5.06 -3.17
CA LEU A 55 3.24 3.99 -3.53
C LEU A 55 2.75 4.10 -4.98
N GLU A 56 2.60 5.32 -5.52
CA GLU A 56 2.26 5.51 -6.94
C GLU A 56 3.39 5.03 -7.83
N LEU A 57 4.62 5.43 -7.53
CA LEU A 57 5.81 5.03 -8.27
C LEU A 57 5.99 3.51 -8.23
N ALA A 58 5.90 2.90 -7.05
CA ALA A 58 6.01 1.45 -6.90
C ALA A 58 4.91 0.70 -7.68
N ALA A 59 3.70 1.25 -7.78
CA ALA A 59 2.64 0.66 -8.60
C ALA A 59 2.98 0.74 -10.10
N ILE A 60 3.55 1.86 -10.56
CA ILE A 60 4.00 2.03 -11.95
C ILE A 60 5.13 1.07 -12.27
N GLU A 61 6.13 0.96 -11.40
CA GLU A 61 7.23 0.00 -11.52
C GLU A 61 6.71 -1.45 -11.58
N ARG A 62 5.76 -1.81 -10.69
CA ARG A 62 5.12 -3.12 -10.69
C ARG A 62 4.40 -3.40 -12.01
N MET A 63 3.69 -2.42 -12.56
CA MET A 63 3.04 -2.54 -13.87
C MET A 63 4.04 -2.72 -15.01
N ALA A 64 5.14 -1.96 -15.00
CA ALA A 64 6.20 -2.07 -16.00
C ALA A 64 6.84 -3.46 -15.96
N LEU A 65 7.16 -3.97 -14.77
CA LEU A 65 7.71 -5.32 -14.58
C LEU A 65 6.76 -6.39 -15.13
N MET A 66 5.48 -6.36 -14.74
CA MET A 66 4.50 -7.32 -15.23
C MET A 66 4.34 -7.25 -16.76
N SER A 67 4.40 -6.05 -17.35
CA SER A 67 4.33 -5.88 -18.81
C SER A 67 5.55 -6.42 -19.55
N SER A 68 6.72 -6.44 -18.92
CA SER A 68 7.95 -7.01 -19.51
C SER A 68 8.04 -8.52 -19.35
N GLU A 69 7.26 -9.10 -18.43
CA GLU A 69 7.19 -10.55 -18.18
C GLU A 69 6.13 -11.25 -19.07
N THR A 70 5.41 -10.51 -19.93
CA THR A 70 4.39 -11.02 -20.86
C THR A 70 4.88 -11.00 -22.31
#